data_AF-A0A7W8S2A8-F1
#
_entry.id   AF-A0A7W8S2A8-F1
#
_cell.length_a   1.000
_cell.length_b   1.000
_cell.length_c   1.000
_cell.angle_alpha   90.00
_cell.angle_beta   90.00
_cell.angle_gamma   90.00
#
_symmetry.space_group_name_H-M   'P 1'
#
loop_
_entity.id
_entity.type
_entity.pdbx_description
1 polymer ?
#
loop_
_entity_poly.entity_id
_entity_poly.type
_entity_poly.pdbx_seq_one_letter_code
_entity_poly.pdbx_strand_id
1 'polypeptide(L)'
;MFYENPNGSPWSEKVIPLAGVRLPWGLRLSGDEILSLRGDLVELVEQVAAYECWAEEFLCSVMYLALHAPVSDLLANLHHYRERLDVAEAEIDARIALDKKPSRSPDERLR
;
A
#
# COMPACT_ATOMS: atom_id res chain seq x y z
N MET A 1 11.42 -25.90 20.48
CA MET A 1 12.67 -25.18 20.76
C MET A 1 12.37 -23.72 20.48
N PHE A 2 12.04 -22.96 21.52
CA PHE A 2 11.69 -21.54 21.45
C PHE A 2 12.96 -20.75 21.76
N TYR A 3 13.41 -19.90 20.84
CA TYR A 3 14.53 -19.00 21.12
C TYR A 3 14.01 -17.79 21.90
N GLU A 4 14.45 -17.66 23.15
CA GLU A 4 14.28 -16.43 23.93
C GLU A 4 15.17 -15.33 23.35
N ASN A 5 14.58 -14.16 23.15
CA ASN A 5 15.26 -12.98 22.62
C ASN A 5 15.78 -12.13 23.79
N PRO A 6 17.09 -11.87 23.89
CA PRO A 6 17.68 -11.12 25.02
C PRO A 6 17.46 -9.60 24.97
N ASN A 7 16.85 -9.05 23.90
CA ASN A 7 16.86 -7.59 23.68
C ASN A 7 15.54 -6.86 23.96
N GLY A 8 14.52 -7.51 24.53
CA GLY A 8 13.34 -6.83 25.08
C GLY A 8 12.55 -5.93 24.10
N SER A 9 12.83 -6.00 22.79
CA SER A 9 12.13 -5.22 21.78
C SER A 9 10.89 -5.99 21.34
N PRO A 10 9.67 -5.46 21.56
CA PRO A 10 8.42 -6.16 21.22
C PRO A 10 8.22 -6.33 19.70
N TRP A 11 9.11 -5.77 18.87
CA TRP A 11 9.06 -5.78 17.41
C TRP A 11 10.06 -6.75 16.76
N SER A 12 10.48 -7.78 17.48
CA SER A 12 11.50 -8.72 16.99
C SER A 12 10.88 -9.93 16.29
N GLU A 13 10.90 -9.86 14.97
CA GLU A 13 11.58 -10.88 14.16
C GLU A 13 10.88 -12.24 14.02
N LYS A 14 9.81 -12.28 13.21
CA LYS A 14 9.65 -13.42 12.29
C LYS A 14 10.79 -13.30 11.27
N VAL A 15 11.95 -13.88 11.59
CA VAL A 15 13.13 -13.97 10.73
C VAL A 15 12.67 -14.33 9.32
N ILE A 16 12.81 -13.41 8.36
CA ILE A 16 12.66 -13.76 6.95
C ILE A 16 13.85 -14.69 6.67
N PRO A 17 13.63 -15.97 6.34
CA PRO A 17 14.75 -16.87 6.15
C PRO A 17 15.59 -16.35 4.98
N LEU A 18 16.87 -16.08 5.24
CA LEU A 18 17.86 -15.68 4.22
C LEU A 18 17.89 -16.65 3.03
N ALA A 19 17.46 -17.91 3.25
CA ALA A 19 17.33 -18.95 2.23
C ALA A 19 16.20 -18.72 1.19
N GLY A 20 15.35 -17.71 1.41
CA GLY A 20 14.18 -17.42 0.59
C GLY A 20 12.96 -18.31 0.90
N VAL A 21 11.80 -17.91 0.39
CA VAL A 21 10.52 -18.60 0.54
C VAL A 21 10.06 -19.10 -0.82
N ARG A 22 9.62 -20.36 -0.89
CA ARG A 22 8.89 -20.88 -2.05
C ARG A 22 7.39 -20.65 -1.84
N LEU A 23 6.77 -19.93 -2.76
CA LEU A 23 5.35 -19.65 -2.75
C LEU A 23 4.54 -20.89 -3.20
N PRO A 24 3.25 -20.99 -2.82
CA PRO A 24 2.40 -22.13 -3.17
C PRO A 24 2.31 -22.43 -4.68
N TRP A 25 2.48 -21.41 -5.53
CA TRP A 25 2.48 -21.54 -7.00
C TRP A 25 3.88 -21.71 -7.62
N GLY A 26 4.89 -22.03 -6.81
CA GLY A 26 6.21 -22.45 -7.27
C GLY A 26 7.24 -21.35 -7.47
N LEU A 27 6.86 -20.07 -7.39
CA LEU A 27 7.81 -18.95 -7.41
C LEU A 27 8.69 -18.99 -6.15
N ARG A 28 9.99 -18.74 -6.30
CA ARG A 28 10.93 -18.60 -5.18
C ARG A 28 11.33 -17.14 -5.06
N LEU A 29 11.15 -16.58 -3.87
CA LEU A 29 11.63 -15.25 -3.52
C LEU A 29 12.77 -15.39 -2.52
N SER A 30 13.89 -14.71 -2.74
CA SER A 30 14.95 -14.52 -1.77
C SER A 30 14.49 -13.65 -0.60
N GLY A 31 15.23 -13.67 0.51
CA GLY A 31 14.95 -12.79 1.65
C GLY A 31 15.00 -11.30 1.26
N ASP A 32 15.97 -10.93 0.42
CA ASP A 32 16.14 -9.56 -0.06
C ASP A 32 14.99 -9.10 -0.95
N GLU A 33 14.51 -9.96 -1.86
CA GLU A 33 13.32 -9.66 -2.67
C GLU A 33 12.08 -9.46 -1.79
N ILE A 34 11.90 -10.29 -0.76
CA ILE A 34 10.77 -10.15 0.17
C ILE A 34 10.86 -8.83 0.93
N LEU A 35 12.06 -8.44 1.38
CA LEU A 35 12.29 -7.17 2.07
C LEU A 35 12.03 -5.98 1.14
N SER A 36 12.53 -6.01 -0.09
CA SER A 36 12.28 -4.97 -1.09
C SER A 36 10.79 -4.81 -1.36
N LEU A 37 10.09 -5.92 -1.64
CA LEU A 37 8.65 -5.90 -1.91
C LEU A 37 7.82 -5.42 -0.72
N ARG A 38 8.29 -5.65 0.51
CA ARG A 38 7.67 -5.09 1.72
C ARG A 38 7.91 -3.59 1.85
N GLY A 39 9.08 -3.10 1.47
CA GLY A 39 9.37 -1.67 1.35
C GLY A 39 8.43 -1.00 0.36
N ASP A 40 8.31 -1.56 -0.85
CA ASP A 40 7.39 -1.07 -1.88
C ASP A 40 5.93 -1.03 -1.38
N LEU A 41 5.53 -2.03 -0.59
CA LEU A 41 4.18 -2.10 -0.02
C LEU A 41 3.95 -0.98 1.00
N VAL A 42 4.93 -0.66 1.85
CA VAL A 42 4.84 0.45 2.81
C VAL A 42 4.64 1.76 2.05
N GLU A 43 5.50 2.04 1.07
CA GLU A 43 5.45 3.27 0.30
C GLU A 43 4.10 3.44 -0.43
N LEU A 44 3.56 2.36 -1.02
CA LEU A 44 2.26 2.38 -1.69
C LEU A 44 1.11 2.66 -0.72
N VAL A 45 1.11 2.01 0.46
CA VAL A 45 0.05 2.23 1.46
C VAL A 45 0.09 3.65 2.00
N GLU A 46 1.29 4.22 2.23
CA GLU A 46 1.44 5.62 2.64
C GLU A 46 0.93 6.60 1.58
N GLN A 47 1.21 6.33 0.30
CA GLN A 47 0.70 7.14 -0.81
C GLN A 47 -0.83 7.10 -0.85
N VAL A 48 -1.44 5.91 -0.84
CA VAL A 48 -2.91 5.76 -0.81
C VAL A 48 -3.51 6.49 0.39
N ALA A 49 -2.91 6.35 1.57
CA ALA A 49 -3.37 7.03 2.78
C ALA A 49 -3.33 8.55 2.64
N ALA A 50 -2.30 9.10 1.99
CA ALA A 50 -2.21 10.53 1.71
C ALA A 50 -3.29 11.00 0.73
N TYR A 51 -3.53 10.25 -0.35
CA TYR A 51 -4.56 10.56 -1.34
C TYR A 51 -5.99 10.47 -0.77
N GLU A 52 -6.24 9.49 0.09
CA GLU A 52 -7.54 9.27 0.72
C GLU A 52 -7.72 10.01 2.07
N CYS A 53 -6.72 10.78 2.49
CA CYS A 53 -6.70 11.51 3.76
C CYS A 53 -7.01 10.63 4.98
N TRP A 54 -6.40 9.45 5.05
CA TRP A 54 -6.59 8.53 6.18
C TRP A 54 -6.08 9.13 7.49
N ALA A 55 -6.77 8.79 8.59
CA ALA A 55 -6.26 9.06 9.92
C ALA A 55 -5.03 8.20 10.22
N GLU A 56 -4.09 8.72 11.02
CA GLU A 56 -2.84 8.04 11.37
C GLU A 56 -3.08 6.68 12.04
N GLU A 57 -4.10 6.58 12.89
CA GLU A 57 -4.47 5.33 13.57
C GLU A 57 -4.95 4.26 12.59
N PHE A 58 -5.63 4.69 11.53
CA PHE A 58 -6.11 3.79 10.49
C PHE A 58 -4.94 3.31 9.61
N LEU A 59 -4.05 4.23 9.20
CA LEU A 59 -2.81 3.88 8.49
C LEU A 59 -1.97 2.87 9.28
N CYS A 60 -1.73 3.13 10.57
CA CYS A 60 -0.98 2.22 11.44
C CYS A 60 -1.62 0.82 11.49
N SER A 61 -2.95 0.76 11.58
CA SER A 61 -3.69 -0.51 11.63
C SER A 61 -3.57 -1.30 10.33
N VAL A 62 -3.72 -0.62 9.19
CA VAL A 62 -3.59 -1.22 7.86
C VAL A 62 -2.15 -1.68 7.62
N MET A 63 -1.16 -0.85 7.94
CA MET A 63 0.26 -1.16 7.80
C MET A 63 0.66 -2.38 8.63
N TYR A 64 0.17 -2.45 9.88
CA TYR A 64 0.39 -3.61 10.74
C TYR A 64 -0.13 -4.89 10.10
N LEU A 65 -1.38 -4.89 9.61
CA LEU A 65 -1.98 -6.07 8.97
C LEU A 65 -1.22 -6.46 7.68
N ALA A 66 -0.86 -5.48 6.85
CA ALA A 66 -0.18 -5.71 5.58
C ALA A 66 1.22 -6.32 5.76
N LEU A 67 2.00 -5.83 6.74
CA LEU A 67 3.36 -6.31 7.01
C LEU A 67 3.41 -7.67 7.71
N HIS A 68 2.36 -8.02 8.47
CA HIS A 68 2.25 -9.29 9.17
C HIS A 68 1.55 -10.36 8.33
N ALA A 69 1.04 -10.00 7.15
CA ALA A 69 0.46 -10.94 6.21
C ALA A 69 1.49 -11.99 5.75
N PRO A 70 1.03 -13.21 5.40
CA PRO A 70 1.86 -14.21 4.73
C PRO A 70 2.56 -13.65 3.48
N VAL A 71 3.75 -14.15 3.18
CA VAL A 71 4.50 -13.76 1.96
C VAL A 71 3.74 -14.13 0.68
N SER A 72 2.84 -15.12 0.73
CA SER A 72 1.92 -15.42 -0.38
C SER A 72 0.99 -14.26 -0.71
N ASP A 73 0.70 -13.38 0.23
CA ASP A 73 -0.29 -12.33 0.02
C ASP A 73 0.40 -11.04 -0.44
N LEU A 74 1.73 -10.98 -0.38
CA LEU A 74 2.53 -9.79 -0.67
C LEU A 74 2.29 -9.24 -2.07
N LEU A 75 2.31 -10.11 -3.10
CA LEU A 75 2.08 -9.70 -4.48
C LEU A 75 0.63 -9.26 -4.71
N ALA A 76 -0.32 -9.92 -4.06
CA ALA A 76 -1.75 -9.56 -4.15
C ALA A 76 -2.01 -8.20 -3.48
N ASN A 77 -1.41 -7.96 -2.31
CA ASN A 77 -1.50 -6.68 -1.61
C ASN A 77 -0.87 -5.56 -2.43
N LEU A 78 0.33 -5.77 -3.00
CA LEU A 78 0.98 -4.81 -3.88
C LEU A 78 0.10 -4.45 -5.09
N HIS A 79 -0.52 -5.46 -5.72
CA HIS A 79 -1.43 -5.23 -6.84
C HIS A 79 -2.66 -4.43 -6.40
N HIS A 80 -3.28 -4.80 -5.28
CA HIS A 80 -4.44 -4.12 -4.73
C HIS A 80 -4.18 -2.63 -4.44
N TYR A 81 -3.08 -2.30 -3.76
CA TYR A 81 -2.77 -0.91 -3.42
C TYR A 81 -2.35 -0.07 -4.64
N ARG A 82 -1.72 -0.69 -5.66
CA ARG A 82 -1.48 -0.01 -6.94
C ARG A 82 -2.78 0.37 -7.64
N GLU A 83 -3.72 -0.58 -7.77
CA GLU A 83 -5.03 -0.29 -8.35
C GLU A 83 -5.78 0.78 -7.55
N ARG A 84 -5.67 0.74 -6.23
CA ARG A 84 -6.30 1.74 -5.36
C ARG A 84 -5.70 3.13 -5.54
N LEU A 85 -4.37 3.22 -5.69
CA LEU A 85 -3.68 4.47 -5.97
C LEU A 85 -4.11 5.05 -7.32
N ASP A 86 -4.13 4.24 -8.39
CA ASP A 86 -4.57 4.67 -9.72
C ASP A 86 -6.01 5.25 -9.68
N VAL A 87 -6.91 4.60 -8.93
CA VAL A 87 -8.28 5.09 -8.74
C VAL A 87 -8.31 6.39 -7.96
N ALA A 88 -7.56 6.48 -6.86
CA ALA A 88 -7.53 7.68 -6.02
C ALA A 88 -6.97 8.89 -6.78
N GLU A 89 -5.93 8.70 -7.60
CA GLU A 89 -5.38 9.72 -8.48
C GLU A 89 -6.42 10.20 -9.50
N ALA A 90 -7.09 9.27 -10.18
CA ALA A 90 -8.13 9.60 -11.15
C ALA A 90 -9.31 10.38 -10.53
N GLU A 91 -9.69 10.05 -9.29
CA GLU A 91 -10.74 10.76 -8.56
C GLU A 91 -10.34 12.21 -8.21
N ILE A 92 -9.09 12.43 -7.78
CA ILE A 92 -8.58 13.77 -7.53
C ILE A 92 -8.52 14.58 -8.83
N ASP A 93 -8.00 14.01 -9.90
CA ASP A 93 -7.92 14.67 -11.20
C ASP A 93 -9.31 15.05 -11.74
N ALA A 94 -10.29 14.17 -11.59
CA ALA A 94 -11.68 14.45 -11.97
C ALA A 94 -12.27 15.61 -11.15
N ARG A 95 -12.02 15.67 -9.84
CA ARG A 95 -12.46 16.78 -8.97
C ARG A 95 -11.81 18.10 -9.39
N ILE A 96 -10.51 18.10 -9.65
CA ILE A 96 -9.78 19.28 -10.13
C ILE A 96 -10.31 19.73 -11.49
N ALA A 97 -10.62 18.81 -12.40
CA ALA A 97 -11.16 19.12 -13.71
C ALA A 97 -12.58 19.71 -13.65
N LEU A 98 -13.42 19.21 -12.73
CA LEU A 98 -14.76 19.74 -12.49
C LEU A 98 -14.71 21.16 -11.90
N ASP A 99 -13.82 21.41 -10.95
CA ASP A 99 -13.63 22.73 -10.34
C ASP A 99 -13.14 23.77 -11.35
N LYS A 100 -12.24 23.36 -12.26
CA LYS A 100 -11.71 24.21 -13.34
C LYS A 100 -12.72 24.48 -14.45
N LYS A 101 -13.87 23.81 -14.50
CA LYS A 101 -14.86 24.03 -15.56
C LYS A 101 -15.63 25.32 -15.24
N PRO A 102 -15.39 26.45 -15.94
CA PRO A 102 -16.20 27.63 -15.73
C PRO A 102 -17.65 27.26 -16.00
N SER A 103 -18.53 27.55 -15.05
CA SER A 103 -19.97 27.45 -15.25
C SER A 103 -20.29 28.14 -16.57
N ARG A 104 -20.93 27.41 -17.49
CA ARG A 104 -21.33 27.92 -18.80
C ARG A 104 -22.07 29.24 -18.59
N SER A 105 -21.47 30.37 -18.98
CA SER A 105 -22.09 31.69 -18.78
C SER A 105 -23.47 31.71 -19.47
N PRO A 106 -24.54 32.19 -18.82
CA PRO A 106 -25.88 32.29 -19.43
C PRO A 106 -26.03 33.36 -20.54
N ASP A 107 -25.00 33.65 -21.33
CA ASP A 107 -24.97 34.81 -22.25
C ASP A 107 -25.15 34.47 -23.74
N GLU A 108 -25.81 33.35 -24.07
CA GLU A 108 -26.09 32.97 -25.46
C GLU A 108 -27.58 33.00 -25.85
N ARG A 109 -28.46 33.53 -24.99
CA ARG A 109 -29.92 33.59 -25.28
C ARG A 109 -30.43 34.91 -25.83
N LEU A 110 -29.54 35.86 -26.14
CA LEU A 110 -29.91 37.17 -26.68
C LEU A 110 -29.10 37.48 -27.95
N ARG A 111 -29.35 36.75 -29.03
CA ARG A 111 -29.12 37.21 -30.41
C ARG A 111 -30.16 36.62 -31.35
#